data_AF-A0A3M2L1R4-F1
#
_entry.id   AF-A0A3M2L1R4-F1
#
_cell.length_a   1.000
_cell.length_b   1.000
_cell.length_c   1.000
_cell.angle_alpha   90.00
_cell.angle_beta   90.00
_cell.angle_gamma   90.00
#
_symmetry.space_group_name_H-M   'P 1'
#
loop_
_entity.id
_entity.type
_entity.pdbx_description
1 polymer ?
#
loop_
_entity_poly.entity_id
_entity_poly.type
_entity_poly.pdbx_seq_one_letter_code
_entity_poly.pdbx_strand_id
1 'polypeptide(L)'
;MNEMPGTGAQAMGMALLPWWVRALWVCVLMIAALVHGRHVRACIGFDRWWHGSHVVMAAGMAVMYAADPMHQNVLDHVLVVLFSMETLGLLIATLFVGSRSRTAGVRFSATTLEAAAMVYMAGLMLSRSAVSPVVTWLVAGVLAAWTVWLLGAVRRRPWSRLFDVPGRHGADVRFALGVTTASMVYMLVAMVA
;
A
#
# COMPACT_ATOMS: atom_id res chain seq x y z
N MET A 1 -39.37 -5.50 41.65
CA MET A 1 -38.91 -6.56 40.71
C MET A 1 -37.70 -6.00 40.00
N ASN A 2 -36.54 -6.57 40.30
CA ASN A 2 -35.24 -6.15 39.80
C ASN A 2 -34.99 -6.79 38.44
N GLU A 3 -35.04 -6.04 37.35
CA GLU A 3 -34.41 -6.47 36.10
C GLU A 3 -32.98 -5.92 36.08
N MET A 4 -32.03 -6.85 36.10
CA MET A 4 -30.61 -6.56 36.06
C MET A 4 -30.19 -6.04 34.67
N PRO A 5 -29.13 -5.22 34.59
CA PRO A 5 -28.68 -4.62 33.34
C PRO A 5 -28.06 -5.71 32.45
N GLY A 6 -28.65 -5.92 31.27
CA GLY A 6 -28.02 -6.67 30.17
C GLY A 6 -26.74 -5.97 29.70
N THR A 7 -25.62 -6.24 30.37
CA THR A 7 -24.31 -5.59 30.18
C THR A 7 -23.21 -6.58 29.76
N GLY A 8 -23.56 -7.71 29.13
CA GLY A 8 -22.56 -8.76 28.89
C GLY A 8 -22.41 -9.31 27.47
N ALA A 9 -23.32 -8.99 26.53
CA ALA A 9 -23.39 -9.75 25.27
C ALA A 9 -23.71 -8.91 24.03
N GLN A 10 -23.61 -7.58 24.10
CA GLN A 10 -23.73 -6.73 22.91
C GLN A 10 -22.34 -6.33 22.40
N ALA A 11 -21.97 -6.99 21.29
CA ALA A 11 -20.95 -6.57 20.34
C ALA A 11 -19.50 -6.53 20.85
N MET A 12 -18.93 -7.72 21.12
CA MET A 12 -17.56 -8.00 20.67
C MET A 12 -17.53 -8.06 19.13
N GLY A 13 -18.03 -7.01 18.47
CA GLY A 13 -17.72 -6.74 17.08
C GLY A 13 -16.23 -6.46 17.07
N MET A 14 -15.43 -7.51 16.87
CA MET A 14 -14.00 -7.42 16.77
C MET A 14 -13.72 -6.39 15.68
N ALA A 15 -13.36 -5.16 16.07
CA ALA A 15 -12.78 -4.22 15.15
C ALA A 15 -11.60 -4.96 14.52
N LEU A 16 -11.73 -5.31 13.24
CA LEU A 16 -10.76 -6.12 12.50
C LEU A 16 -9.34 -5.54 12.58
N LEU A 17 -9.24 -4.26 12.92
CA LEU A 17 -8.03 -3.61 13.39
C LEU A 17 -8.16 -3.13 14.84
N PRO A 18 -7.62 -3.88 15.82
CA PRO A 18 -7.34 -3.35 17.13
C PRO A 18 -6.45 -2.09 17.04
N TRP A 19 -6.69 -1.10 17.90
CA TRP A 19 -5.97 0.18 17.85
C TRP A 19 -4.44 0.03 17.94
N TRP A 20 -3.94 -0.98 18.67
CA TRP A 20 -2.52 -1.25 18.79
C TRP A 20 -1.92 -1.78 17.48
N VAL A 21 -2.68 -2.55 16.69
CA VAL A 21 -2.26 -3.02 15.35
C VAL A 21 -2.14 -1.83 14.41
N ARG A 22 -3.10 -0.90 14.48
CA ARG A 22 -3.06 0.34 13.71
C ARG A 22 -1.83 1.16 14.03
N ALA A 23 -1.58 1.41 15.32
CA ALA A 23 -0.40 2.14 15.78
C ALA A 23 0.90 1.48 15.30
N LEU A 24 0.99 0.15 15.37
CA LEU A 24 2.14 -0.60 14.87
C LEU A 24 2.33 -0.39 13.36
N TRP A 25 1.27 -0.53 12.56
CA TRP A 25 1.34 -0.30 11.12
C TRP A 25 1.74 1.14 10.77
N VAL A 26 1.17 2.14 11.47
CA VAL A 26 1.58 3.55 11.32
C VAL A 26 3.08 3.69 11.56
N CYS A 27 3.60 3.17 12.67
CA CYS A 27 5.03 3.26 12.99
C CYS A 27 5.90 2.61 11.91
N VAL A 28 5.56 1.39 11.49
CA VAL A 28 6.33 0.64 10.50
C VAL A 28 6.27 1.31 9.11
N LEU A 29 5.13 1.86 8.71
CA LEU A 29 4.98 2.61 7.47
C LEU A 29 5.73 3.94 7.48
N MET A 30 5.78 4.63 8.62
CA MET A 30 6.62 5.82 8.76
C MET A 30 8.11 5.49 8.61
N ILE A 31 8.56 4.35 9.12
CA ILE A 31 9.93 3.87 8.88
C ILE A 31 10.16 3.59 7.40
N ALA A 32 9.22 2.92 6.72
CA ALA A 32 9.31 2.67 5.27
C ALA A 32 9.36 3.98 4.46
N ALA A 33 8.53 4.97 4.81
CA ALA A 33 8.53 6.30 4.20
C ALA A 33 9.87 7.02 4.41
N LEU A 34 10.49 6.91 5.59
CA LEU A 34 11.81 7.48 5.86
C LEU A 34 12.91 6.77 5.06
N VAL A 35 12.86 5.45 4.94
CA VAL A 35 13.80 4.66 4.12
C VAL A 35 13.71 5.13 2.66
N HIS A 36 12.51 5.19 2.08
CA HIS A 36 12.33 5.69 0.72
C HIS A 36 12.70 7.16 0.59
N GLY A 37 12.38 8.01 1.57
CA GLY A 37 12.74 9.42 1.59
C GLY A 37 14.25 9.67 1.61
N ARG A 38 15.02 8.81 2.30
CA ARG A 38 16.49 8.82 2.23
C ARG A 38 16.97 8.54 0.81
N HIS A 39 16.37 7.57 0.13
CA HIS A 39 16.71 7.24 -1.26
C HIS A 39 16.26 8.32 -2.26
N VAL A 40 15.13 8.99 -2.03
CA VAL A 40 14.71 10.17 -2.82
C VAL A 40 15.79 11.26 -2.83
N ARG A 41 16.48 11.46 -1.69
CA ARG A 41 17.57 12.45 -1.59
C ARG A 41 18.87 11.98 -2.23
N ALA A 42 19.12 10.68 -2.26
CA ALA A 42 20.36 10.09 -2.79
C ALA A 42 20.30 9.80 -4.31
N CYS A 43 19.11 9.55 -4.85
CA CYS A 43 18.90 9.20 -6.25
C CYS A 43 18.61 10.42 -7.12
N ILE A 44 18.83 10.27 -8.43
CA ILE A 44 18.51 11.27 -9.47
C ILE A 44 17.63 10.64 -10.56
N GLY A 45 17.00 11.46 -11.39
CA GLY A 45 16.20 10.98 -12.52
C GLY A 45 15.04 10.09 -12.10
N PHE A 46 14.77 9.03 -12.85
CA PHE A 46 13.62 8.14 -12.65
C PHE A 46 13.62 7.40 -11.32
N ASP A 47 14.78 7.04 -10.78
CA ASP A 47 14.86 6.35 -9.50
C ASP A 47 14.40 7.26 -8.34
N ARG A 48 14.68 8.57 -8.41
CA ARG A 48 14.18 9.55 -7.44
C ARG A 48 12.65 9.63 -7.46
N TRP A 49 12.05 9.66 -8.65
CA TRP A 49 10.60 9.69 -8.80
C TRP A 49 9.94 8.40 -8.32
N TRP A 50 10.53 7.24 -8.66
CA TRP A 50 10.06 5.94 -8.20
C TRP A 50 10.11 5.81 -6.68
N HIS A 51 11.18 6.26 -6.02
CA HIS A 51 11.20 6.31 -4.56
C HIS A 51 10.21 7.32 -4.00
N GLY A 52 9.98 8.44 -4.70
CA GLY A 52 9.02 9.47 -4.30
C GLY A 52 7.60 8.94 -4.22
N SER A 53 7.16 8.15 -5.19
CA SER A 53 5.83 7.52 -5.14
C SER A 53 5.69 6.59 -3.93
N HIS A 54 6.73 5.79 -3.63
CA HIS A 54 6.69 4.92 -2.44
C HIS A 54 6.59 5.69 -1.12
N VAL A 55 7.17 6.89 -1.04
CA VAL A 55 6.98 7.78 0.13
C VAL A 55 5.51 8.22 0.23
N VAL A 56 4.91 8.66 -0.87
CA VAL A 56 3.50 9.11 -0.92
C VAL A 56 2.57 7.95 -0.52
N MET A 57 2.77 6.77 -1.09
CA MET A 57 2.01 5.57 -0.78
C MET A 57 2.14 5.14 0.68
N ALA A 58 3.36 5.08 1.22
CA ALA A 58 3.58 4.68 2.62
C ALA A 58 2.97 5.68 3.60
N ALA A 59 3.13 6.98 3.35
CA ALA A 59 2.53 8.03 4.17
C ALA A 59 1.00 8.00 4.09
N GLY A 60 0.46 7.84 2.89
CA GLY A 60 -0.97 7.73 2.67
C GLY A 60 -1.59 6.49 3.34
N MET A 61 -0.92 5.33 3.27
CA MET A 61 -1.31 4.15 4.03
C MET A 61 -1.28 4.41 5.54
N ALA A 62 -0.24 5.08 6.06
CA ALA A 62 -0.15 5.41 7.48
C ALA A 62 -1.33 6.30 7.91
N VAL A 63 -1.71 7.27 7.08
CA VAL A 63 -2.89 8.11 7.30
C VAL A 63 -4.17 7.27 7.32
N MET A 64 -4.34 6.31 6.39
CA MET A 64 -5.50 5.41 6.37
C MET A 64 -5.57 4.53 7.63
N TYR A 65 -4.42 4.05 8.14
CA TYR A 65 -4.37 3.34 9.43
C TYR A 65 -4.66 4.26 10.62
N ALA A 66 -4.26 5.53 10.57
CA ALA A 66 -4.49 6.48 11.64
C ALA A 66 -5.93 7.04 11.68
N ALA A 67 -6.64 7.07 10.54
CA ALA A 67 -7.99 7.62 10.43
C ALA A 67 -9.02 6.80 11.21
N ASP A 68 -9.45 7.28 12.39
CA ASP A 68 -10.49 6.68 13.22
C ASP A 68 -11.69 7.62 13.38
N PRO A 69 -12.91 7.24 12.98
CA PRO A 69 -13.25 6.13 12.08
C PRO A 69 -12.75 6.37 10.64
N MET A 70 -12.67 5.32 9.81
CA MET A 70 -12.21 5.35 8.40
C MET A 70 -13.15 6.08 7.40
N HIS A 71 -13.92 7.05 7.87
CA HIS A 71 -14.91 7.79 7.07
C HIS A 71 -14.83 9.28 7.40
N GLN A 72 -13.71 9.89 7.01
CA GLN A 72 -13.54 11.34 7.14
C GLN A 72 -13.72 11.95 5.76
N ASN A 73 -14.94 12.41 5.46
CA ASN A 73 -15.34 12.86 4.11
C ASN A 73 -14.25 13.66 3.38
N VAL A 74 -13.65 14.68 4.01
CA VAL A 74 -12.62 15.50 3.36
C VAL A 74 -11.34 14.70 3.10
N LEU A 75 -10.87 13.95 4.08
CA LEU A 75 -9.64 13.15 3.99
C LEU A 75 -9.77 12.09 2.90
N ASP A 76 -10.89 11.39 2.85
CA ASP A 76 -11.13 10.29 1.92
C ASP A 76 -11.12 10.80 0.46
N HIS A 77 -11.75 11.97 0.20
CA HIS A 77 -11.70 12.59 -1.12
C HIS A 77 -10.28 13.05 -1.49
N VAL A 78 -9.54 13.63 -0.54
CA VAL A 78 -8.14 14.03 -0.75
C VAL A 78 -7.28 12.82 -1.10
N LEU A 79 -7.43 11.70 -0.39
CA LEU A 79 -6.68 10.47 -0.66
C LEU A 79 -7.02 9.88 -2.03
N VAL A 80 -8.30 9.83 -2.41
CA VAL A 80 -8.71 9.36 -3.75
C VAL A 80 -8.11 10.24 -4.84
N VAL A 81 -8.18 11.56 -4.72
CA VAL A 81 -7.61 12.49 -5.72
C VAL A 81 -6.10 12.32 -5.79
N LEU A 82 -5.41 12.31 -4.64
CA LEU A 82 -3.96 12.17 -4.56
C LEU A 82 -3.50 10.87 -5.23
N PHE A 83 -4.05 9.73 -4.84
CA PHE A 83 -3.64 8.44 -5.42
C PHE A 83 -4.06 8.29 -6.87
N SER A 84 -5.14 8.94 -7.31
CA SER A 84 -5.55 8.93 -8.73
C SER A 84 -4.55 9.71 -9.58
N MET A 85 -4.12 10.88 -9.11
CA MET A 85 -3.07 11.67 -9.77
C MET A 85 -1.73 10.93 -9.79
N GLU A 86 -1.36 10.30 -8.68
CA GLU A 86 -0.16 9.47 -8.58
C GLU A 86 -0.21 8.28 -9.56
N THR A 87 -1.33 7.55 -9.59
CA THR A 87 -1.54 6.42 -10.51
C THR A 87 -1.43 6.87 -11.95
N LEU A 88 -2.04 8.00 -12.32
CA LEU A 88 -1.95 8.56 -13.66
C LEU A 88 -0.51 8.97 -14.02
N GLY A 89 0.19 9.63 -13.09
CA GLY A 89 1.59 10.01 -13.27
C GLY A 89 2.49 8.79 -13.47
N LEU A 90 2.31 7.74 -12.67
CA LEU A 90 3.02 6.47 -12.79
C LEU A 90 2.67 5.72 -14.08
N LEU A 91 1.42 5.78 -14.54
CA LEU A 91 1.01 5.19 -15.81
C LEU A 91 1.70 5.88 -16.99
N ILE A 92 1.72 7.22 -17.01
CA ILE A 92 2.44 8.00 -18.02
C ILE A 92 3.93 7.67 -17.98
N ALA A 93 4.53 7.62 -16.79
CA ALA A 93 5.92 7.22 -16.61
C ALA A 93 6.17 5.78 -17.11
N THR A 94 5.28 4.84 -16.82
CA THR A 94 5.36 3.45 -17.32
C THR A 94 5.41 3.40 -18.84
N LEU A 95 4.54 4.15 -19.52
CA LEU A 95 4.49 4.19 -20.99
C LEU A 95 5.74 4.85 -21.59
N PHE A 96 6.21 5.95 -21.00
CA PHE A 96 7.35 6.70 -21.51
C PHE A 96 8.71 6.08 -21.18
N VAL A 97 8.84 5.48 -20.00
CA VAL A 97 10.07 4.83 -19.53
C VAL A 97 10.15 3.40 -20.02
N GLY A 98 9.02 2.68 -20.06
CA GLY A 98 8.96 1.30 -20.54
C GLY A 98 9.34 1.15 -22.01
N SER A 99 9.11 2.18 -22.83
CA SER A 99 9.60 2.22 -24.22
C SER A 99 11.12 2.40 -24.34
N ARG A 100 11.80 2.88 -23.28
CA ARG A 100 13.27 3.13 -23.29
C ARG A 100 14.08 2.12 -22.48
N SER A 101 13.50 1.55 -21.44
CA SER A 101 14.18 0.60 -20.56
C SER A 101 13.19 -0.42 -20.02
N ARG A 102 13.40 -1.69 -20.37
CA ARG A 102 12.54 -2.80 -19.92
C ARG A 102 12.54 -2.91 -18.40
N THR A 103 13.70 -2.81 -17.76
CA THR A 103 13.83 -2.92 -16.29
C THR A 103 13.08 -1.81 -15.57
N ALA A 104 13.24 -0.57 -16.02
CA ALA A 104 12.54 0.56 -15.41
C ALA A 104 11.03 0.50 -15.70
N GLY A 105 10.63 0.13 -16.93
CA GLY A 105 9.23 -0.07 -17.29
C GLY A 105 8.52 -1.07 -16.39
N VAL A 106 9.18 -2.19 -16.08
CA VAL A 106 8.62 -3.21 -15.18
C VAL A 106 8.47 -2.69 -13.75
N ARG A 107 9.44 -1.91 -13.23
CA ARG A 107 9.31 -1.27 -11.89
C ARG A 107 8.15 -0.28 -11.83
N PHE A 108 8.05 0.61 -12.82
CA PHE A 108 6.95 1.57 -12.88
C PHE A 108 5.61 0.87 -13.05
N SER A 109 5.53 -0.19 -13.86
CA SER A 109 4.28 -0.98 -14.01
C SER A 109 3.83 -1.58 -12.68
N ALA A 110 4.75 -2.16 -11.92
CA ALA A 110 4.44 -2.73 -10.61
C ALA A 110 3.94 -1.63 -9.64
N THR A 111 4.63 -0.48 -9.59
CA THR A 111 4.22 0.64 -8.74
C THR A 111 2.91 1.29 -9.20
N THR A 112 2.61 1.31 -10.50
CA THR A 112 1.28 1.71 -11.00
C THR A 112 0.18 0.79 -10.49
N LEU A 113 0.40 -0.52 -10.43
CA LEU A 113 -0.58 -1.47 -9.88
C LEU A 113 -0.77 -1.26 -8.38
N GLU A 114 0.30 -1.01 -7.64
CA GLU A 114 0.20 -0.68 -6.21
C GLU A 114 -0.56 0.64 -6.01
N ALA A 115 -0.25 1.69 -6.76
CA ALA A 115 -0.97 2.96 -6.68
C ALA A 115 -2.45 2.83 -7.06
N ALA A 116 -2.78 2.02 -8.07
CA ALA A 116 -4.17 1.72 -8.42
C ALA A 116 -4.91 1.00 -7.29
N ALA A 117 -4.23 0.11 -6.56
CA ALA A 117 -4.80 -0.51 -5.36
C ALA A 117 -5.02 0.52 -4.24
N MET A 118 -4.14 1.51 -4.07
CA MET A 118 -4.36 2.63 -3.15
C MET A 118 -5.62 3.44 -3.51
N VAL A 119 -5.83 3.74 -4.81
CA VAL A 119 -7.06 4.38 -5.30
C VAL A 119 -8.29 3.54 -4.96
N TYR A 120 -8.22 2.23 -5.23
CA TYR A 120 -9.31 1.32 -4.94
C TYR A 120 -9.66 1.32 -3.44
N MET A 121 -8.67 1.17 -2.56
CA MET A 121 -8.86 1.19 -1.11
C MET A 121 -9.42 2.53 -0.60
N ALA A 122 -8.90 3.66 -1.10
CA ALA A 122 -9.43 4.98 -0.76
C ALA A 122 -10.88 5.16 -1.27
N GLY A 123 -11.22 4.58 -2.42
CA GLY A 123 -12.59 4.51 -2.93
C GLY A 123 -13.52 3.70 -2.02
N LEU A 124 -13.05 2.60 -1.43
CA LEU A 124 -13.83 1.82 -0.45
C LEU A 124 -14.14 2.64 0.81
N MET A 125 -13.25 3.55 1.21
CA MET A 125 -13.49 4.47 2.32
C MET A 125 -14.58 5.49 1.99
N LEU A 126 -14.69 5.96 0.74
CA LEU A 126 -15.79 6.84 0.31
C LEU A 126 -17.14 6.14 0.25
N SER A 127 -17.18 4.92 -0.28
CA SER A 127 -18.44 4.18 -0.44
C SER A 127 -18.22 2.68 -0.42
N ARG A 128 -18.72 2.03 0.64
CA ARG A 128 -18.73 0.56 0.76
C ARG A 128 -19.64 -0.13 -0.25
N SER A 129 -20.65 0.57 -0.80
CA SER A 129 -21.55 -0.03 -1.78
C SER A 129 -20.90 -0.25 -3.14
N ALA A 130 -19.70 0.31 -3.37
CA ALA A 130 -18.91 0.10 -4.58
C ALA A 130 -17.99 -1.14 -4.51
N VAL A 131 -18.02 -1.90 -3.41
CA VAL A 131 -17.15 -3.07 -3.21
C VAL A 131 -17.64 -4.24 -4.05
N SER A 132 -16.85 -4.65 -5.05
CA SER A 132 -16.93 -6.01 -5.59
C SER A 132 -15.99 -6.92 -4.79
N PRO A 133 -16.51 -7.91 -4.05
CA PRO A 133 -15.67 -8.82 -3.26
C PRO A 133 -14.65 -9.56 -4.13
N VAL A 134 -15.04 -9.90 -5.37
CA VAL A 134 -14.16 -10.56 -6.34
C VAL A 134 -12.96 -9.67 -6.67
N VAL A 135 -13.19 -8.38 -6.94
CA VAL A 135 -12.10 -7.43 -7.23
C VAL A 135 -11.22 -7.26 -6.01
N THR A 136 -11.80 -7.13 -4.81
CA THR A 136 -11.02 -7.01 -3.57
C THR A 136 -10.09 -8.21 -3.37
N TRP A 137 -10.59 -9.43 -3.48
CA TRP A 137 -9.77 -10.64 -3.29
C TRP A 137 -8.73 -10.83 -4.39
N LEU A 138 -9.03 -10.43 -5.62
CA LEU A 138 -8.04 -10.41 -6.70
C LEU A 138 -6.90 -9.43 -6.41
N VAL A 139 -7.22 -8.20 -5.99
CA VAL A 139 -6.21 -7.18 -5.63
C VAL A 139 -5.39 -7.66 -4.42
N ALA A 140 -6.04 -8.18 -3.38
CA ALA A 140 -5.35 -8.72 -2.20
C ALA A 140 -4.42 -9.89 -2.56
N GLY A 141 -4.86 -10.82 -3.41
CA GLY A 141 -4.06 -11.96 -3.86
C GLY A 141 -2.83 -11.54 -4.67
N VAL A 142 -2.99 -10.57 -5.58
CA VAL A 142 -1.88 -10.01 -6.35
C VAL A 142 -0.86 -9.33 -5.43
N LEU A 143 -1.32 -8.47 -4.51
CA LEU A 143 -0.44 -7.78 -3.56
C LEU A 143 0.23 -8.75 -2.58
N ALA A 144 -0.44 -9.84 -2.18
CA ALA A 144 0.12 -10.87 -1.31
C ALA A 144 1.24 -11.66 -2.03
N ALA A 145 0.99 -12.09 -3.27
CA ALA A 145 2.01 -12.73 -4.09
C ALA A 145 3.23 -11.82 -4.30
N TRP A 146 2.97 -10.53 -4.52
CA TRP A 146 3.98 -9.50 -4.65
C TRP A 146 4.79 -9.31 -3.35
N THR A 147 4.13 -9.26 -2.20
CA THR A 147 4.76 -9.19 -0.87
C THR A 147 5.70 -10.37 -0.61
N VAL A 148 5.22 -11.59 -0.83
CA VAL A 148 6.01 -12.84 -0.64
C VAL A 148 7.26 -12.83 -1.53
N TRP A 149 7.11 -12.30 -2.74
CA TRP A 149 8.21 -12.17 -3.68
C TRP A 149 9.25 -11.13 -3.24
N LEU A 150 8.81 -9.94 -2.81
CA LEU A 150 9.69 -8.85 -2.35
C LEU A 150 10.52 -9.24 -1.13
N LEU A 151 9.92 -9.93 -0.17
CA LEU A 151 10.59 -10.42 1.05
C LEU A 151 11.56 -11.58 0.78
N GLY A 152 11.70 -12.02 -0.47
CA GLY A 152 12.75 -12.95 -0.89
C GLY A 152 12.44 -14.42 -0.60
N ALA A 153 11.19 -14.77 -0.27
CA ALA A 153 10.78 -16.16 -0.07
C ALA A 153 10.92 -17.01 -1.34
N VAL A 154 10.92 -16.38 -2.53
CA VAL A 154 11.01 -17.05 -3.84
C VAL A 154 12.24 -16.56 -4.64
N ARG A 155 13.42 -16.61 -4.01
CA ARG A 155 14.70 -16.12 -4.59
C ARG A 155 15.24 -16.92 -5.79
N ARG A 156 14.69 -18.10 -6.09
CA ARG A 156 15.29 -19.05 -7.07
C ARG A 156 14.86 -18.87 -8.53
N ARG A 157 14.16 -17.78 -8.90
CA ARG A 157 13.64 -17.62 -10.28
C ARG A 157 14.38 -16.55 -11.09
N PRO A 158 14.58 -16.76 -12.41
CA PRO A 158 15.36 -15.85 -13.28
C PRO A 158 14.78 -14.42 -13.40
N TRP A 159 13.53 -14.22 -12.98
CA TRP A 159 12.83 -12.94 -13.06
C TRP A 159 13.25 -11.97 -11.93
N SER A 160 14.00 -12.43 -10.92
CA SER A 160 14.56 -11.59 -9.85
C SER A 160 15.44 -10.46 -10.37
N ARG A 161 16.14 -10.69 -11.49
CA ARG A 161 17.02 -9.69 -12.11
C ARG A 161 16.28 -8.50 -12.71
N LEU A 162 14.99 -8.63 -13.03
CA LEU A 162 14.19 -7.55 -13.61
C LEU A 162 13.82 -6.45 -12.60
N PHE A 163 13.87 -6.76 -11.30
CA PHE A 163 13.61 -5.78 -10.25
C PHE A 163 14.77 -5.64 -9.27
N ASP A 164 15.92 -6.26 -9.52
CA ASP A 164 17.11 -5.96 -8.73
C ASP A 164 17.45 -4.48 -8.92
N VAL A 165 17.46 -3.75 -7.81
CA VAL A 165 18.00 -2.40 -7.71
C VAL A 165 19.52 -2.57 -7.64
N PRO A 166 20.29 -2.12 -8.65
CA PRO A 166 21.73 -2.28 -8.62
C PRO A 166 22.32 -1.58 -7.38
N GLY A 167 22.99 -2.34 -6.50
CA GLY A 167 23.81 -1.78 -5.41
C GLY A 167 23.48 -2.29 -4.00
N ARG A 168 24.28 -1.80 -3.04
CA ARG A 168 24.28 -2.13 -1.60
C ARG A 168 23.00 -1.69 -0.84
N HIS A 169 21.98 -1.24 -1.57
CA HIS A 169 20.72 -0.64 -1.10
C HIS A 169 19.49 -1.52 -1.45
N GLY A 170 19.70 -2.76 -1.88
CA GLY A 170 18.61 -3.63 -2.32
C GLY A 170 17.79 -4.21 -1.16
N ALA A 171 18.38 -4.46 0.01
CA ALA A 171 17.70 -5.19 1.09
C ALA A 171 16.73 -4.29 1.86
N ASP A 172 17.14 -3.06 2.22
CA ASP A 172 16.30 -2.08 2.91
C ASP A 172 15.13 -1.64 2.03
N VAL A 173 15.37 -1.38 0.74
CA VAL A 173 14.31 -1.03 -0.21
C VAL A 173 13.31 -2.17 -0.39
N ARG A 174 13.77 -3.41 -0.59
CA ARG A 174 12.87 -4.57 -0.76
C ARG A 174 12.04 -4.83 0.49
N PHE A 175 12.65 -4.68 1.66
CA PHE A 175 11.92 -4.79 2.92
C PHE A 175 10.86 -3.70 3.05
N ALA A 176 11.22 -2.43 2.79
CA ALA A 176 10.27 -1.32 2.83
C ALA A 176 9.10 -1.50 1.85
N LEU A 177 9.38 -1.94 0.61
CA LEU A 177 8.33 -2.28 -0.36
C LEU A 177 7.44 -3.42 0.15
N GLY A 178 8.04 -4.51 0.64
CA GLY A 178 7.30 -5.67 1.15
C GLY A 178 6.42 -5.31 2.35
N VAL A 179 6.90 -4.41 3.21
CA VAL A 179 6.13 -3.83 4.30
C VAL A 179 4.93 -3.02 3.79
N THR A 180 5.15 -2.11 2.83
CA THR A 180 4.09 -1.28 2.26
C THR A 180 3.01 -2.17 1.64
N THR A 181 3.40 -3.17 0.84
CA THR A 181 2.45 -4.06 0.16
C THR A 181 1.74 -4.99 1.14
N ALA A 182 2.43 -5.52 2.15
CA ALA A 182 1.81 -6.30 3.22
C ALA A 182 0.75 -5.47 3.97
N SER A 183 1.05 -4.20 4.24
CA SER A 183 0.12 -3.29 4.91
C SER A 183 -1.13 -3.03 4.05
N MET A 184 -0.98 -2.95 2.73
CA MET A 184 -2.10 -2.78 1.81
C MET A 184 -2.99 -4.02 1.80
N VAL A 185 -2.39 -5.22 1.74
CA VAL A 185 -3.13 -6.50 1.84
C VAL A 185 -3.92 -6.55 3.14
N TYR A 186 -3.27 -6.29 4.27
CA TYR A 186 -3.90 -6.38 5.57
C TYR A 186 -5.06 -5.39 5.72
N MET A 187 -4.85 -4.13 5.33
CA MET A 187 -5.89 -3.11 5.34
C MET A 187 -7.06 -3.49 4.43
N LEU A 188 -6.76 -3.94 3.20
CA LEU A 188 -7.79 -4.30 2.23
C LEU A 188 -8.65 -5.48 2.72
N VAL A 189 -8.04 -6.50 3.33
CA VAL A 189 -8.77 -7.61 3.96
C VAL A 189 -9.65 -7.10 5.11
N ALA A 190 -9.13 -6.19 5.94
CA ALA A 190 -9.88 -5.65 7.06
C ALA A 190 -11.04 -4.72 6.66
N MET A 191 -10.99 -4.10 5.48
CA MET A 191 -12.08 -3.27 4.94
C MET A 191 -13.29 -4.11 4.47
N VAL A 192 -13.10 -5.39 4.16
CA VAL A 192 -14.14 -6.26 3.58
C VAL A 192 -14.56 -7.44 4.45
N ALA A 193 -13.80 -7.74 5.51
CA ALA A 193 -14.20 -8.66 6.54
C ALA A 193 -15.25 -8.02 7.48
#